data_AF-A0A7X9XDD1-F1
#
_entry.id   AF-A0A7X9XDD1-F1
#
_cell.length_a   1.000
_cell.length_b   1.000
_cell.length_c   1.000
_cell.angle_alpha   90.00
_cell.angle_beta   90.00
_cell.angle_gamma   90.00
#
_symmetry.space_group_name_H-M   'P 1'
#
loop_
_entity.id
_entity.type
_entity.pdbx_description
1 polymer ?
#
loop_
_entity_poly.entity_id
_entity_poly.type
_entity_poly.pdbx_seq_one_letter_code
_entity_poly.pdbx_strand_id
1 'polypeptide(L)'
;MRPANLFFDMLEGVWQNKLNDQWQDNWGWNFITQPDFENRSFEDFHTGVDPMRETMTFKKIGSARNIGEVGEAGFWQSMAYEIDIRNHTFPDPKNPDGKGIHHEMGHFLLQVDSLEDDADAIVSQRGSDLSGVIIRQATIPRANSFMTHGRLDIESVGKALENSDLDSFYSARTISTRSDLQEKIDIELSDKAIQAGAPNPTKLVSLLKQVDEESLGTISPGTQDWVFSFRFDRNPSQMASGQRVNEPVGIDNLLSDFWIGKRMIDGQEREILQYTQKVNLIFNGQKWPHVAVNTLIKQL
;
A
#
# COMPACT_ATOMS: atom_id res chain seq x y z
N MET A 1 -27.48 -1.80 -32.82
CA MET A 1 -27.15 -1.60 -31.40
C MET A 1 -26.65 -2.93 -30.86
N ARG A 2 -25.36 -3.04 -30.55
CA ARG A 2 -24.84 -4.19 -29.79
C ARG A 2 -25.20 -3.99 -28.30
N PRO A 3 -25.43 -5.05 -27.52
CA PRO A 3 -25.77 -4.91 -26.11
C PRO A 3 -24.57 -4.31 -25.37
N ALA A 4 -24.81 -3.27 -24.56
CA ALA A 4 -23.78 -2.61 -23.76
C ALA A 4 -23.02 -3.58 -22.81
N ASN A 5 -23.60 -4.74 -22.51
CA ASN A 5 -23.03 -5.72 -21.58
C ASN A 5 -21.79 -6.45 -22.13
N LEU A 6 -21.58 -6.52 -23.45
CA LEU A 6 -20.39 -7.17 -24.03
C LEU A 6 -19.10 -6.35 -23.86
N PHE A 7 -19.20 -5.03 -23.64
CA PHE A 7 -18.04 -4.17 -23.44
C PHE A 7 -17.39 -4.34 -22.05
N PHE A 8 -18.15 -4.82 -21.06
CA PHE A 8 -17.71 -4.88 -19.66
C PHE A 8 -16.99 -6.18 -19.29
N ASP A 9 -17.30 -7.28 -19.99
CA ASP A 9 -16.68 -8.59 -19.77
C ASP A 9 -15.42 -8.80 -20.63
N MET A 10 -15.23 -8.04 -21.72
CA MET A 10 -14.07 -8.19 -22.62
C MET A 10 -12.77 -7.52 -22.15
N LEU A 11 -12.77 -6.95 -20.95
CA LEU A 11 -11.56 -6.49 -20.27
C LEU A 11 -10.96 -7.62 -19.38
N GLU A 12 -10.99 -8.85 -19.89
CA GLU A 12 -10.24 -10.00 -19.35
C GLU A 12 -8.74 -9.66 -19.37
N GLY A 13 -8.22 -9.19 -18.24
CA GLY A 13 -6.83 -8.75 -18.12
C GLY A 13 -6.63 -7.40 -17.44
N VAL A 14 -7.71 -6.74 -17.03
CA VAL A 14 -7.63 -5.49 -16.27
C VAL A 14 -7.36 -5.77 -14.78
N TRP A 15 -6.59 -4.89 -14.15
CA TRP A 15 -6.20 -4.95 -12.73
C TRP A 15 -7.32 -5.34 -11.75
N GLN A 16 -8.57 -4.97 -12.05
CA GLN A 16 -9.73 -5.33 -11.23
C GLN A 16 -9.97 -6.84 -11.15
N ASN A 17 -9.80 -7.57 -12.25
CA ASN A 17 -9.97 -9.03 -12.24
C ASN A 17 -8.83 -9.71 -11.46
N LYS A 18 -7.67 -9.04 -11.37
CA LYS A 18 -6.55 -9.51 -10.57
C LYS A 18 -6.81 -9.33 -9.08
N LEU A 19 -7.20 -8.12 -8.66
CA LEU A 19 -7.43 -7.81 -7.24
C LEU A 19 -8.69 -8.39 -6.64
N ASN A 20 -9.75 -8.66 -7.42
CA ASN A 20 -11.00 -9.16 -6.87
C ASN A 20 -10.77 -10.37 -5.95
N ASP A 21 -11.65 -10.52 -4.95
CA ASP A 21 -11.61 -11.56 -3.92
C ASP A 21 -10.81 -11.15 -2.67
N GLN A 22 -10.64 -12.12 -1.77
CA GLN A 22 -9.97 -11.94 -0.50
C GLN A 22 -8.50 -12.36 -0.60
N TRP A 23 -7.64 -11.54 0.00
CA TRP A 23 -6.22 -11.75 0.17
C TRP A 23 -5.94 -11.86 1.65
N GLN A 24 -5.26 -12.92 2.04
CA GLN A 24 -4.92 -13.16 3.44
C GLN A 24 -3.42 -13.10 3.64
N ASP A 25 -3.03 -12.80 4.88
CA ASP A 25 -1.64 -12.65 5.24
C ASP A 25 -0.84 -13.91 4.97
N ASN A 26 0.33 -13.70 4.38
CA ASN A 26 1.43 -14.62 4.59
C ASN A 26 2.33 -14.12 5.71
N TRP A 27 2.74 -12.85 5.64
CA TRP A 27 3.59 -12.21 6.65
C TRP A 27 3.74 -10.70 6.41
N GLY A 28 3.64 -9.87 7.45
CA GLY A 28 3.81 -8.41 7.36
C GLY A 28 4.41 -7.75 8.60
N TRP A 29 4.90 -6.52 8.43
CA TRP A 29 5.56 -5.74 9.47
C TRP A 29 5.09 -4.27 9.48
N ASN A 30 4.86 -3.74 10.68
CA ASN A 30 4.69 -2.31 10.93
C ASN A 30 5.92 -1.74 11.65
N PHE A 31 6.48 -0.68 11.09
CA PHE A 31 7.58 0.08 11.65
C PHE A 31 7.07 1.48 12.00
N ILE A 32 7.07 1.79 13.29
CA ILE A 32 6.49 3.02 13.82
C ILE A 32 7.60 3.76 14.55
N THR A 33 7.75 5.06 14.28
CA THR A 33 8.57 5.95 15.11
C THR A 33 7.70 7.13 15.50
N GLN A 34 7.44 7.33 16.79
CA GLN A 34 6.59 8.43 17.25
C GLN A 34 7.02 8.90 18.65
N PRO A 35 6.80 10.17 19.02
CA PRO A 35 7.06 10.65 20.37
C PRO A 35 6.03 10.10 21.36
N ASP A 36 6.37 10.08 22.64
CA ASP A 36 5.38 9.82 23.69
C ASP A 36 4.34 10.95 23.72
N PHE A 37 3.06 10.64 23.57
CA PHE A 37 2.00 11.64 23.61
C PHE A 37 1.85 12.29 25.01
N GLU A 38 2.36 11.65 26.06
CA GLU A 38 2.34 12.20 27.42
C GLU A 38 3.50 13.17 27.68
N ASN A 39 4.54 13.17 26.83
CA ASN A 39 5.70 14.03 26.98
C ASN A 39 5.96 14.91 25.76
N ARG A 40 5.99 16.23 25.96
CA ARG A 40 6.20 17.20 24.87
C ARG A 40 7.64 17.25 24.37
N SER A 41 8.56 16.54 25.02
CA SER A 41 9.95 16.48 24.63
C SER A 41 10.14 15.45 23.51
N PHE A 42 10.72 15.87 22.39
CA PHE A 42 11.15 14.99 21.29
C PHE A 42 12.25 14.00 21.72
N GLU A 43 12.81 14.13 22.94
CA GLU A 43 13.85 13.25 23.49
C GLU A 43 13.30 11.90 23.96
N ASP A 44 11.98 11.83 24.23
CA ASP A 44 11.25 10.64 24.66
C ASP A 44 10.39 10.10 23.51
N PHE A 45 11.05 9.53 22.51
CA PHE A 45 10.38 8.82 21.42
C PHE A 45 10.29 7.32 21.67
N HIS A 46 9.29 6.72 21.03
CA HIS A 46 9.04 5.28 21.00
C HIS A 46 9.16 4.78 19.57
N THR A 47 10.00 3.78 19.37
CA THR A 47 10.02 2.99 18.13
C THR A 47 9.27 1.68 18.34
N GLY A 48 8.45 1.28 17.38
CA GLY A 48 7.73 0.01 17.37
C GLY A 48 8.09 -0.77 16.12
N VAL A 49 8.33 -2.08 16.30
CA VAL A 49 8.43 -3.04 15.19
C VAL A 49 7.49 -4.18 15.52
N ASP A 50 6.33 -4.16 14.90
CA ASP A 50 5.25 -5.10 15.21
C ASP A 50 4.99 -6.02 14.01
N PRO A 51 5.09 -7.35 14.19
CA PRO A 51 4.58 -8.28 13.18
C PRO A 51 3.06 -8.15 13.11
N MET A 52 2.52 -8.20 11.89
CA MET A 52 1.08 -8.03 11.67
C MET A 52 0.50 -9.13 10.77
N ARG A 53 -0.76 -9.45 11.04
CA ARG A 53 -1.63 -10.23 10.15
C ARG A 53 -2.61 -9.28 9.50
N GLU A 54 -2.75 -9.34 8.20
CA GLU A 54 -3.65 -8.49 7.44
C GLU A 54 -4.54 -9.30 6.51
N THR A 55 -5.78 -8.86 6.35
CA THR A 55 -6.68 -9.34 5.31
C THR A 55 -7.12 -8.15 4.48
N MET A 56 -7.02 -8.28 3.16
CA MET A 56 -7.57 -7.32 2.22
C MET A 56 -8.65 -7.98 1.38
N THR A 57 -9.84 -7.41 1.36
CA THR A 57 -10.92 -7.88 0.50
C THR A 57 -11.21 -6.83 -0.55
N PHE A 58 -11.20 -7.21 -1.82
CA PHE A 58 -11.55 -6.32 -2.92
C PHE A 58 -12.82 -6.79 -3.60
N LYS A 59 -13.64 -5.81 -3.98
CA LYS A 59 -14.89 -6.06 -4.70
C LYS A 59 -15.02 -5.10 -5.87
N LYS A 60 -15.14 -5.64 -7.07
CA LYS A 60 -15.47 -4.86 -8.26
C LYS A 60 -16.81 -4.13 -8.05
N ILE A 61 -16.81 -2.81 -8.23
CA ILE A 61 -18.05 -2.01 -8.24
C ILE A 61 -18.57 -1.91 -9.68
N GLY A 62 -17.68 -1.59 -10.61
CA GLY A 62 -18.02 -1.42 -12.02
C GLY A 62 -17.16 -0.36 -12.68
N SER A 63 -17.59 0.07 -13.86
CA SER A 63 -16.98 1.17 -14.59
C SER A 63 -18.03 2.14 -15.10
N ALA A 64 -17.63 3.40 -15.23
CA ALA A 64 -18.48 4.48 -15.70
C ALA A 64 -17.72 5.37 -16.69
N ARG A 65 -18.44 5.86 -17.70
CA ARG A 65 -17.94 7.00 -18.48
C ARG A 65 -17.98 8.24 -17.59
N ASN A 66 -16.86 8.94 -17.54
CA ASN A 66 -16.80 10.29 -17.01
C ASN A 66 -16.91 11.28 -18.16
N ILE A 67 -17.71 12.31 -17.97
CA ILE A 67 -17.85 13.41 -18.91
C ILE A 67 -17.02 14.54 -18.31
N GLY A 68 -15.84 14.79 -18.88
CA GLY A 68 -14.97 15.89 -18.43
C GLY A 68 -15.63 17.26 -18.64
N GLU A 69 -15.12 18.29 -17.96
CA GLU A 69 -15.64 19.67 -18.06
C GLU A 69 -15.64 20.22 -19.50
N VAL A 70 -14.73 19.71 -20.34
CA VAL A 70 -14.58 20.06 -21.76
C VAL A 70 -15.24 19.05 -22.72
N GLY A 71 -15.99 18.08 -22.21
CA GLY A 71 -16.72 17.09 -23.02
C GLY A 71 -15.92 15.86 -23.46
N GLU A 72 -14.65 15.75 -23.05
CA GLU A 72 -13.85 14.53 -23.24
C GLU A 72 -14.44 13.37 -22.43
N ALA A 73 -14.66 12.23 -23.09
CA ALA A 73 -15.23 11.04 -22.47
C ALA A 73 -14.10 10.13 -21.95
N GLY A 74 -13.70 10.33 -20.70
CA GLY A 74 -12.81 9.39 -20.00
C GLY A 74 -13.58 8.18 -19.47
N PHE A 75 -12.91 7.06 -19.22
CA PHE A 75 -13.50 5.92 -18.51
C PHE A 75 -12.85 5.74 -17.15
N TRP A 76 -13.69 5.57 -16.13
CA TRP A 76 -13.28 5.29 -14.76
C TRP A 76 -13.72 3.90 -14.36
N GLN A 77 -12.83 3.18 -13.71
CA GLN A 77 -13.07 1.86 -13.16
C GLN A 77 -12.97 1.95 -11.63
N SER A 78 -13.93 1.36 -10.92
CA SER A 78 -14.01 1.44 -9.47
C SER A 78 -13.98 0.07 -8.80
N MET A 79 -13.23 -0.01 -7.70
CA MET A 79 -13.10 -1.17 -6.84
C MET A 79 -13.24 -0.75 -5.38
N ALA A 80 -14.14 -1.37 -4.64
CA ALA A 80 -14.16 -1.26 -3.19
C ALA A 80 -13.06 -2.15 -2.59
N TYR A 81 -12.51 -1.72 -1.46
CA TYR A 81 -11.66 -2.56 -0.65
C TYR A 81 -11.91 -2.38 0.83
N GLU A 82 -11.56 -3.41 1.60
CA GLU A 82 -11.61 -3.45 3.06
C GLU A 82 -10.32 -4.10 3.56
N ILE A 83 -9.70 -3.49 4.57
CA ILE A 83 -8.46 -3.91 5.21
C ILE A 83 -8.73 -4.16 6.68
N ASP A 84 -8.32 -5.32 7.16
CA ASP A 84 -8.29 -5.68 8.57
C ASP A 84 -6.87 -6.04 8.98
N ILE A 85 -6.31 -5.34 9.98
CA ILE A 85 -4.99 -5.66 10.54
C ILE A 85 -5.14 -6.09 12.01
N ARG A 86 -4.50 -7.21 12.34
CA ARG A 86 -4.43 -7.79 13.69
C ARG A 86 -2.97 -7.94 14.11
N ASN A 87 -2.70 -7.77 15.40
CA ASN A 87 -1.35 -8.00 15.94
C ASN A 87 -1.01 -9.50 15.86
N HIS A 88 0.17 -9.82 15.37
CA HIS A 88 0.66 -11.19 15.22
C HIS A 88 1.19 -11.82 16.52
N THR A 89 1.15 -11.13 17.68
CA THR A 89 1.64 -11.67 18.96
C THR A 89 1.30 -13.15 19.14
N PHE A 90 2.37 -13.97 19.24
CA PHE A 90 2.36 -15.40 19.51
C PHE A 90 1.24 -15.78 20.49
N PRO A 91 0.58 -16.93 20.26
CA PRO A 91 -0.80 -17.17 20.63
C PRO A 91 -1.09 -16.78 22.09
N ASP A 92 -1.86 -15.71 22.27
CA ASP A 92 -2.74 -15.64 23.42
C ASP A 92 -3.79 -16.74 23.21
N PRO A 93 -3.85 -17.79 24.05
CA PRO A 93 -4.85 -18.85 23.90
C PRO A 93 -6.29 -18.32 23.94
N LYS A 94 -6.49 -17.10 24.46
CA LYS A 94 -7.79 -16.41 24.50
C LYS A 94 -8.09 -15.57 23.26
N ASN A 95 -7.08 -15.30 22.43
CA ASN A 95 -7.23 -14.55 21.20
C ASN A 95 -6.31 -15.11 20.10
N PRO A 96 -6.63 -16.31 19.57
CA PRO A 96 -5.80 -16.99 18.57
C PRO A 96 -5.67 -16.20 17.26
N ASP A 97 -6.60 -15.29 16.99
CA ASP A 97 -6.60 -14.44 15.79
C ASP A 97 -5.91 -13.09 16.00
N GLY A 98 -5.41 -12.82 17.21
CA GLY A 98 -4.78 -11.56 17.58
C GLY A 98 -5.76 -10.41 17.81
N LYS A 99 -5.30 -9.35 18.46
CA LYS A 99 -6.13 -8.15 18.69
C LYS A 99 -6.17 -7.31 17.40
N GLY A 100 -7.37 -6.90 16.98
CA GLY A 100 -7.53 -5.92 15.89
C GLY A 100 -6.85 -4.60 16.23
N ILE A 101 -5.91 -4.18 15.38
CA ILE A 101 -5.13 -2.95 15.58
C ILE A 101 -5.49 -1.86 14.57
N HIS A 102 -5.96 -2.23 13.38
CA HIS A 102 -6.34 -1.30 12.33
C HIS A 102 -7.47 -1.86 11.47
N HIS A 103 -8.31 -0.98 10.97
CA HIS A 103 -9.35 -1.29 10.00
C HIS A 103 -9.47 -0.10 9.04
N GLU A 104 -9.60 -0.37 7.75
CA GLU A 104 -9.75 0.66 6.72
C GLU A 104 -10.70 0.16 5.63
N MET A 105 -11.58 1.03 5.15
CA MET A 105 -12.46 0.73 4.01
C MET A 105 -12.41 1.87 3.02
N GLY A 106 -12.46 1.55 1.73
CA GLY A 106 -12.27 2.56 0.72
C GLY A 106 -12.56 2.09 -0.69
N HIS A 107 -12.15 2.93 -1.63
CA HIS A 107 -12.29 2.71 -3.06
C HIS A 107 -11.01 3.07 -3.79
N PHE A 108 -10.66 2.27 -4.78
CA PHE A 108 -9.75 2.62 -5.85
C PHE A 108 -10.57 3.06 -7.07
N LEU A 109 -10.19 4.19 -7.65
CA LEU A 109 -10.74 4.73 -8.89
C LEU A 109 -9.61 4.84 -9.89
N LEU A 110 -9.64 4.06 -10.97
CA LEU A 110 -8.65 4.14 -12.04
C LEU A 110 -9.26 4.82 -13.25
N GLN A 111 -8.63 5.89 -13.72
CA GLN A 111 -8.73 6.38 -15.07
C GLN A 111 -7.63 5.75 -15.90
N VAL A 112 -7.99 5.01 -16.94
CA VAL A 112 -7.01 4.50 -17.90
C VAL A 112 -6.72 5.62 -18.89
N ASP A 113 -5.43 5.94 -19.09
CA ASP A 113 -5.03 6.90 -20.12
C ASP A 113 -5.31 6.25 -21.48
N SER A 114 -6.31 6.74 -22.21
CA SER A 114 -6.55 6.27 -23.57
C SER A 114 -5.50 6.91 -24.48
N LEU A 115 -4.70 6.09 -25.17
CA LEU A 115 -3.85 6.58 -26.26
C LEU A 115 -4.67 6.99 -27.49
N GLU A 116 -5.95 6.59 -27.59
CA GLU A 116 -6.86 6.95 -28.68
C GLU A 116 -8.30 7.12 -28.18
N ASP A 117 -9.03 8.11 -28.72
CA ASP A 117 -10.46 8.40 -28.45
C ASP A 117 -11.42 7.28 -28.92
N ASP A 118 -10.91 6.16 -29.43
CA ASP A 118 -11.70 5.05 -29.93
C ASP A 118 -11.91 3.97 -28.86
N ALA A 119 -13.16 3.84 -28.40
CA ALA A 119 -13.56 2.83 -27.43
C ALA A 119 -13.26 1.39 -27.91
N ASP A 120 -13.22 1.15 -29.23
CA ASP A 120 -12.87 -0.15 -29.80
C ASP A 120 -11.35 -0.42 -29.77
N ALA A 121 -10.50 0.63 -29.77
CA ALA A 121 -9.04 0.50 -29.63
C ALA A 121 -8.64 0.17 -28.18
N ILE A 122 -9.36 0.68 -27.18
CA ILE A 122 -9.16 0.38 -25.75
C ILE A 122 -9.31 -1.13 -25.46
N VAL A 123 -10.22 -1.81 -26.15
CA VAL A 123 -10.43 -3.27 -26.02
C VAL A 123 -9.25 -4.08 -26.59
N SER A 124 -8.49 -3.50 -27.52
CA SER A 124 -7.38 -4.17 -28.21
C SER A 124 -6.02 -3.93 -27.56
N GLN A 125 -5.93 -3.00 -26.60
CA GLN A 125 -4.69 -2.80 -25.84
C GLN A 125 -4.41 -4.04 -25.01
N ARG A 126 -3.29 -4.70 -25.34
CA ARG A 126 -2.76 -5.79 -24.52
C ARG A 126 -2.48 -5.23 -23.13
N GLY A 127 -2.76 -6.01 -22.09
CA GLY A 127 -2.51 -5.61 -20.70
C GLY A 127 -1.06 -5.22 -20.37
N SER A 128 -0.13 -5.24 -21.34
CA SER A 128 1.26 -4.79 -21.24
C SER A 128 1.47 -3.27 -21.37
N ASP A 129 0.48 -2.52 -21.88
CA ASP A 129 0.65 -1.10 -22.24
C ASP A 129 -0.29 -0.17 -21.45
N LEU A 130 -1.02 -0.69 -20.46
CA LEU A 130 -1.95 0.08 -19.65
C LEU A 130 -1.18 0.94 -18.64
N SER A 131 -1.32 2.26 -18.78
CA SER A 131 -0.99 3.23 -17.74
C SER A 131 -2.17 4.14 -17.47
N GLY A 132 -2.24 4.73 -16.29
CA GLY A 132 -3.38 5.57 -15.95
C GLY A 132 -3.24 6.26 -14.60
N VAL A 133 -4.18 7.16 -14.32
CA VAL A 133 -4.29 7.85 -13.04
C VAL A 133 -5.14 6.99 -12.10
N ILE A 134 -4.62 6.67 -10.92
CA ILE A 134 -5.39 5.97 -9.88
C ILE A 134 -5.61 6.89 -8.68
N ILE A 135 -6.80 6.84 -8.09
CA ILE A 135 -7.17 7.55 -6.88
C ILE A 135 -7.55 6.51 -5.83
N ARG A 136 -7.01 6.65 -4.62
CA ARG A 136 -7.45 5.88 -3.46
C ARG A 136 -8.17 6.83 -2.51
N GLN A 137 -9.38 6.47 -2.13
CA GLN A 137 -10.19 7.17 -1.13
C GLN A 137 -10.54 6.19 -0.03
N ALA A 138 -10.28 6.54 1.22
CA ALA A 138 -10.56 5.63 2.33
C ALA A 138 -11.01 6.33 3.59
N THR A 139 -11.59 5.53 4.48
CA THR A 139 -11.86 5.90 5.87
C THR A 139 -11.31 4.83 6.80
N ILE A 140 -10.63 5.29 7.84
CA ILE A 140 -10.18 4.50 8.98
C ILE A 140 -11.17 4.82 10.11
N PRO A 141 -11.89 3.84 10.70
CA PRO A 141 -12.93 4.05 11.74
C PRO A 141 -12.47 4.71 13.06
N ARG A 142 -11.26 5.27 13.08
CA ARG A 142 -10.75 6.15 14.13
C ARG A 142 -10.86 7.64 13.77
N ALA A 143 -11.85 7.99 12.94
CA ALA A 143 -12.21 9.34 12.49
C ALA A 143 -11.24 9.97 11.47
N ASN A 144 -10.62 9.15 10.63
CA ASN A 144 -9.70 9.62 9.61
C ASN A 144 -10.23 9.24 8.23
N SER A 145 -10.31 10.20 7.31
CA SER A 145 -10.61 9.95 5.90
C SER A 145 -9.53 10.56 5.04
N PHE A 146 -9.11 9.88 3.98
CA PHE A 146 -8.06 10.38 3.10
C PHE A 146 -8.38 10.16 1.63
N MET A 147 -7.72 10.96 0.79
CA MET A 147 -7.65 10.82 -0.65
C MET A 147 -6.19 10.98 -1.10
N THR A 148 -5.69 10.04 -1.89
CA THR A 148 -4.37 10.11 -2.51
C THR A 148 -4.47 9.83 -4.01
N HIS A 149 -3.70 10.56 -4.81
CA HIS A 149 -3.57 10.30 -6.23
C HIS A 149 -2.27 9.54 -6.51
N GLY A 150 -2.34 8.70 -7.52
CA GLY A 150 -1.24 7.87 -7.96
C GLY A 150 -1.34 7.58 -9.43
N ARG A 151 -0.48 6.65 -9.85
CA ARG A 151 -0.37 6.17 -11.20
C ARG A 151 -0.37 4.64 -11.20
N LEU A 152 -1.06 4.07 -12.18
CA LEU A 152 -0.90 2.67 -12.54
C LEU A 152 0.21 2.58 -13.57
N ASP A 153 1.23 1.79 -13.27
CA ASP A 153 2.32 1.45 -14.18
C ASP A 153 2.50 -0.07 -14.21
N ILE A 154 3.03 -0.58 -15.34
CA ILE A 154 3.38 -1.99 -15.48
C ILE A 154 4.88 -2.11 -15.22
N GLU A 155 5.22 -2.46 -13.98
CA GLU A 155 6.58 -2.65 -13.52
C GLU A 155 6.67 -3.95 -12.71
N SER A 156 7.74 -4.73 -12.83
CA SER A 156 7.91 -5.90 -11.96
C SER A 156 8.43 -5.47 -10.59
N VAL A 157 8.09 -6.22 -9.53
CA VAL A 157 8.74 -6.09 -8.21
C VAL A 157 10.26 -6.12 -8.37
N GLY A 158 10.78 -7.00 -9.25
CA GLY A 158 12.20 -7.08 -9.57
C GLY A 158 12.82 -5.77 -10.05
N LYS A 159 12.13 -5.00 -10.91
CA LYS A 159 12.60 -3.68 -11.34
C LYS A 159 12.56 -2.64 -10.21
N ALA A 160 11.53 -2.69 -9.37
CA ALA A 160 11.48 -1.85 -8.18
C ALA A 160 12.64 -2.16 -7.22
N LEU A 161 13.01 -3.44 -7.05
CA LEU A 161 14.17 -3.86 -6.25
C LEU A 161 15.52 -3.36 -6.79
N GLU A 162 15.60 -2.99 -8.07
CA GLU A 162 16.78 -2.40 -8.70
C GLU A 162 16.84 -0.87 -8.54
N ASN A 163 15.75 -0.24 -8.12
CA ASN A 163 15.65 1.22 -8.00
C ASN A 163 16.04 1.72 -6.59
N SER A 164 17.19 2.38 -6.48
CA SER A 164 17.73 2.91 -5.22
C SER A 164 16.93 4.07 -4.61
N ASP A 165 16.12 4.77 -5.41
CA ASP A 165 15.40 5.96 -4.91
C ASP A 165 14.26 5.57 -3.96
N LEU A 166 13.78 4.33 -4.04
CA LEU A 166 12.69 3.83 -3.20
C LEU A 166 13.04 3.71 -1.72
N ASP A 167 14.29 3.39 -1.41
CA ASP A 167 14.79 3.32 -0.03
C ASP A 167 14.60 4.66 0.69
N SER A 168 14.79 5.77 -0.02
CA SER A 168 14.59 7.11 0.53
C SER A 168 13.11 7.43 0.76
N PHE A 169 12.23 6.97 -0.13
CA PHE A 169 10.79 7.24 -0.02
C PHE A 169 10.17 6.52 1.16
N TYR A 170 10.37 5.20 1.27
CA TYR A 170 9.72 4.36 2.29
C TYR A 170 10.55 4.18 3.56
N SER A 171 11.60 4.97 3.74
CA SER A 171 12.40 4.91 4.97
C SER A 171 11.53 5.15 6.20
N ALA A 172 11.65 4.26 7.20
CA ALA A 172 11.07 4.44 8.54
C ALA A 172 11.87 5.42 9.41
N ARG A 173 12.83 6.15 8.83
CA ARG A 173 13.60 7.20 9.48
C ARG A 173 12.78 8.48 9.63
N THR A 174 12.74 9.00 10.84
CA THR A 174 12.20 10.33 11.13
C THR A 174 12.87 11.39 10.25
N ILE A 175 12.15 12.45 9.90
CA ILE A 175 12.76 13.58 9.17
C ILE A 175 13.06 14.65 10.22
N SER A 176 14.30 14.64 10.72
CA SER A 176 14.78 15.52 11.78
C SER A 176 15.96 16.37 11.29
N THR A 177 16.02 17.64 11.71
CA THR A 177 17.23 18.47 11.55
C THR A 177 18.27 18.21 12.63
N ARG A 178 17.93 17.45 13.67
CA ARG A 178 18.82 17.04 14.76
C ARG A 178 19.45 15.68 14.45
N SER A 179 20.75 15.68 14.12
CA SER A 179 21.48 14.46 13.77
C SER A 179 21.62 13.47 14.93
N ASP A 180 21.74 13.97 16.16
CA ASP A 180 21.83 13.15 17.37
C ASP A 180 20.53 12.37 17.65
N LEU A 181 19.38 13.03 17.46
CA LEU A 181 18.07 12.38 17.53
C LEU A 181 17.92 11.34 16.41
N GLN A 182 18.35 11.69 15.19
CA GLN A 182 18.28 10.77 14.05
C GLN A 182 19.07 9.48 14.30
N GLU A 183 20.30 9.61 14.77
CA GLU A 183 21.18 8.48 15.06
C GLU A 183 20.60 7.57 16.14
N LYS A 184 20.04 8.15 17.22
CA LYS A 184 19.39 7.38 18.29
C LYS A 184 18.19 6.57 17.75
N ILE A 185 17.36 7.18 16.92
CA ILE A 185 16.18 6.52 16.31
C ILE A 185 16.62 5.38 15.38
N ASP A 186 17.61 5.64 14.53
CA ASP A 186 18.12 4.65 13.58
C ASP A 186 18.67 3.41 14.30
N ILE A 187 19.43 3.61 15.39
CA ILE A 187 19.95 2.53 16.23
C ILE A 187 18.80 1.76 16.90
N GLU A 188 17.90 2.46 17.60
CA GLU A 188 16.83 1.79 18.35
C GLU A 188 15.89 1.00 17.43
N LEU A 189 15.53 1.57 16.27
CA LEU A 189 14.68 0.89 15.30
C LEU A 189 15.39 -0.33 14.69
N SER A 190 16.69 -0.22 14.40
CA SER A 190 17.50 -1.34 13.92
C SER A 190 17.57 -2.46 14.97
N ASP A 191 17.82 -2.11 16.23
CA ASP A 191 17.91 -3.09 17.33
C ASP A 191 16.57 -3.81 17.54
N LYS A 192 15.45 -3.08 17.51
CA LYS A 192 14.11 -3.69 17.62
C LYS A 192 13.77 -4.55 16.40
N ALA A 193 14.15 -4.14 15.19
CA ALA A 193 13.96 -4.96 14.00
C ALA A 193 14.72 -6.28 14.10
N ILE A 194 15.99 -6.25 14.52
CA ILE A 194 16.80 -7.44 14.75
C ILE A 194 16.17 -8.34 15.81
N GLN A 195 15.73 -7.78 16.93
CA GLN A 195 15.08 -8.53 18.01
C GLN A 195 13.75 -9.17 17.58
N ALA A 196 12.98 -8.49 16.72
CA ALA A 196 11.74 -9.00 16.18
C ALA A 196 11.94 -10.01 15.03
N GLY A 197 13.17 -10.14 14.49
CA GLY A 197 13.43 -10.92 13.28
C GLY A 197 12.93 -10.26 12.00
N ALA A 198 12.67 -8.96 12.05
CA ALA A 198 12.17 -8.14 10.96
C ALA A 198 13.30 -7.69 10.01
N PRO A 199 12.96 -7.31 8.77
CA PRO A 199 13.95 -6.80 7.82
C PRO A 199 14.48 -5.44 8.23
N ASN A 200 15.60 -5.03 7.61
CA ASN A 200 16.15 -3.69 7.85
C ASN A 200 15.14 -2.61 7.41
N PRO A 201 14.63 -1.79 8.33
CA PRO A 201 13.55 -0.84 8.05
C PRO A 201 13.98 0.42 7.30
N THR A 202 15.27 0.53 7.01
CA THR A 202 15.86 1.66 6.28
C THR A 202 16.23 1.30 4.84
N LYS A 203 16.08 0.03 4.45
CA LYS A 203 16.32 -0.47 3.10
C LYS A 203 15.07 -1.17 2.60
N LEU A 204 14.33 -0.54 1.69
CA LEU A 204 13.10 -1.10 1.13
C LEU A 204 13.36 -2.46 0.49
N VAL A 205 14.48 -2.62 -0.20
CA VAL A 205 14.87 -3.92 -0.77
C VAL A 205 14.92 -4.99 0.32
N SER A 206 15.41 -4.67 1.52
CA SER A 206 15.37 -5.59 2.66
C SER A 206 13.95 -5.83 3.16
N LEU A 207 13.13 -4.78 3.25
CA LEU A 207 11.71 -4.87 3.65
C LEU A 207 10.92 -5.81 2.74
N LEU A 208 11.15 -5.75 1.42
CA LEU A 208 10.48 -6.60 0.44
C LEU A 208 11.07 -8.02 0.37
N LYS A 209 12.41 -8.16 0.42
CA LYS A 209 13.10 -9.46 0.25
C LYS A 209 12.87 -10.46 1.36
N GLN A 210 12.82 -10.05 2.63
CA GLN A 210 12.66 -11.04 3.71
C GLN A 210 11.24 -11.61 3.76
N VAL A 211 10.26 -10.89 3.22
CA VAL A 211 8.92 -11.42 2.99
C VAL A 211 8.91 -12.41 1.80
N ASP A 212 9.89 -12.34 0.91
CA ASP A 212 9.97 -13.07 -0.36
C ASP A 212 10.85 -14.34 -0.28
N GLU A 213 12.08 -14.24 0.23
CA GLU A 213 13.10 -15.31 0.08
C GLU A 213 12.95 -16.49 1.06
N GLU A 214 12.53 -16.27 2.30
CA GLU A 214 12.49 -17.33 3.33
C GLU A 214 11.10 -17.96 3.54
N SER A 215 10.03 -17.27 3.14
CA SER A 215 8.64 -17.67 3.45
C SER A 215 7.72 -17.82 2.24
N LEU A 216 8.11 -17.37 1.05
CA LEU A 216 7.25 -17.32 -0.14
C LEU A 216 7.84 -17.92 -1.42
N GLY A 217 9.09 -18.38 -1.38
CA GLY A 217 9.79 -18.97 -2.53
C GLY A 217 10.27 -17.92 -3.55
N THR A 218 10.84 -18.36 -4.67
CA THR A 218 11.55 -17.47 -5.59
C THR A 218 10.60 -16.68 -6.51
N ILE A 219 10.86 -15.37 -6.68
CA ILE A 219 10.29 -14.57 -7.78
C ILE A 219 10.73 -15.18 -9.11
N SER A 220 9.77 -15.69 -9.88
CA SER A 220 10.04 -16.11 -11.26
C SER A 220 10.29 -14.86 -12.11
N PRO A 221 11.46 -14.73 -12.76
CA PRO A 221 11.72 -13.61 -13.66
C PRO A 221 10.67 -13.54 -14.77
N GLY A 222 10.11 -12.35 -15.02
CA GLY A 222 9.19 -12.12 -16.15
C GLY A 222 7.70 -12.32 -15.88
N THR A 223 7.28 -12.49 -14.61
CA THR A 223 5.87 -12.25 -14.27
C THR A 223 5.56 -10.76 -14.49
N GLN A 224 4.57 -10.45 -15.33
CA GLN A 224 4.05 -9.08 -15.42
C GLN A 224 3.38 -8.77 -14.10
N ASP A 225 4.07 -8.03 -13.24
CA ASP A 225 3.46 -7.50 -12.03
C ASP A 225 2.69 -6.21 -12.37
N TRP A 226 1.51 -6.06 -11.79
CA TRP A 226 0.75 -4.81 -11.87
C TRP A 226 1.17 -3.91 -10.71
N VAL A 227 1.55 -2.65 -10.99
CA VAL A 227 1.99 -1.72 -9.94
C VAL A 227 1.04 -0.54 -9.82
N PHE A 228 0.50 -0.36 -8.63
CA PHE A 228 -0.26 0.83 -8.27
C PHE A 228 0.64 1.68 -7.39
N SER A 229 1.12 2.79 -7.92
CA SER A 229 2.06 3.67 -7.25
C SER A 229 1.44 5.00 -6.87
N PHE A 230 1.43 5.31 -5.59
CA PHE A 230 0.96 6.57 -5.01
C PHE A 230 2.16 7.40 -4.54
N ARG A 231 3.20 7.50 -5.39
CA ARG A 231 4.50 8.14 -5.06
C ARG A 231 4.55 9.63 -5.38
N PHE A 232 3.83 10.05 -6.42
CA PHE A 232 3.93 11.39 -7.01
C PHE A 232 2.60 12.14 -6.87
N ASP A 233 2.19 12.41 -5.63
CA ASP A 233 1.12 13.37 -5.43
C ASP A 233 1.70 14.77 -5.73
N ARG A 234 1.56 15.25 -6.96
CA ARG A 234 1.78 16.68 -7.27
C ARG A 234 0.86 17.56 -6.41
N ASN A 235 -0.19 16.98 -5.82
CA ASN A 235 -1.09 17.56 -4.84
C ASN A 235 -1.06 16.70 -3.56
N PRO A 236 -0.37 17.06 -2.47
CA PRO A 236 -0.24 16.18 -1.28
C PRO A 236 -1.57 15.58 -0.84
N SER A 237 -1.52 14.31 -0.44
CA SER A 237 -2.71 13.53 -0.06
C SER A 237 -3.56 14.30 0.96
N GLN A 238 -4.85 14.40 0.68
CA GLN A 238 -5.75 15.18 1.50
C GLN A 238 -6.32 14.28 2.59
N MET A 239 -6.06 14.62 3.85
CA MET A 239 -6.58 13.87 4.99
C MET A 239 -7.46 14.77 5.86
N ALA A 240 -8.71 14.34 6.04
CA ALA A 240 -9.63 14.91 7.02
C ALA A 240 -9.58 14.06 8.29
N SER A 241 -9.16 14.66 9.40
CA SER A 241 -9.20 14.02 10.72
C SER A 241 -10.29 14.66 11.58
N GLY A 242 -11.28 13.85 11.96
CA GLY A 242 -12.18 14.16 13.07
C GLY A 242 -11.40 14.02 14.37
N GLN A 243 -11.12 15.14 15.02
CA GLN A 243 -10.26 15.21 16.21
C GLN A 243 -10.58 14.15 17.27
N ARG A 244 -9.55 13.39 17.70
CA ARG A 244 -9.57 12.56 18.92
C ARG A 244 -8.53 12.95 19.96
N VAL A 245 -7.58 13.83 19.64
CA VAL A 245 -6.43 14.13 20.51
C VAL A 245 -6.42 15.61 20.88
N ASN A 246 -6.03 15.92 22.12
CA ASN A 246 -5.91 17.28 22.65
C ASN A 246 -4.85 18.14 21.89
N GLU A 247 -4.02 17.53 21.05
CA GLU A 247 -3.05 18.20 20.19
C GLU A 247 -3.27 17.78 18.73
N PRO A 248 -3.21 18.72 17.76
CA PRO A 248 -3.42 18.40 16.35
C PRO A 248 -2.25 17.55 15.82
N VAL A 249 -2.48 16.26 15.61
CA VAL A 249 -1.59 15.42 14.79
C VAL A 249 -1.90 15.74 13.33
N GLY A 250 -0.95 16.37 12.65
CA GLY A 250 -1.03 16.53 11.19
C GLY A 250 -0.71 15.21 10.50
N ILE A 251 -1.18 15.04 9.28
CA ILE A 251 -0.78 13.92 8.44
C ILE A 251 -0.29 14.50 7.12
N ASP A 252 0.90 14.05 6.73
CA ASP A 252 1.57 14.41 5.48
C ASP A 252 1.47 13.23 4.51
N ASN A 253 2.22 13.29 3.40
CA ASN A 253 2.30 12.27 2.34
C ASN A 253 1.93 10.84 2.79
N LEU A 254 0.85 10.33 2.20
CA LEU A 254 0.50 8.91 2.20
C LEU A 254 1.03 8.32 0.89
N LEU A 255 2.12 7.58 0.99
CA LEU A 255 2.77 6.90 -0.12
C LEU A 255 2.44 5.43 -0.04
N SER A 256 2.12 4.81 -1.18
CA SER A 256 1.98 3.35 -1.22
C SER A 256 2.29 2.82 -2.60
N ASP A 257 2.90 1.66 -2.65
CA ASP A 257 3.04 0.85 -3.85
C ASP A 257 2.48 -0.53 -3.60
N PHE A 258 1.67 -1.00 -4.53
CA PHE A 258 1.09 -2.34 -4.52
C PHE A 258 1.56 -3.07 -5.77
N TRP A 259 2.00 -4.32 -5.62
CA TRP A 259 2.47 -5.19 -6.68
C TRP A 259 1.67 -6.49 -6.67
N ILE A 260 1.05 -6.84 -7.80
CA ILE A 260 0.35 -8.12 -7.94
C ILE A 260 1.13 -9.02 -8.86
N GLY A 261 1.50 -10.21 -8.39
CA GLY A 261 2.31 -11.15 -9.14
C GLY A 261 1.93 -12.60 -8.89
N LYS A 262 2.70 -13.51 -9.48
CA LYS A 262 2.65 -14.95 -9.19
C LYS A 262 3.96 -15.41 -8.60
N ARG A 263 3.91 -16.26 -7.55
CA ARG A 263 5.09 -16.81 -6.87
C ARG A 263 4.89 -18.29 -6.57
N MET A 264 6.01 -19.02 -6.44
CA MET A 264 6.01 -20.43 -6.07
C MET A 264 6.09 -20.57 -4.55
N ILE A 265 4.94 -20.79 -3.90
CA ILE A 265 4.82 -20.95 -2.44
C ILE A 265 4.51 -22.40 -2.14
N ASP A 266 5.32 -23.07 -1.31
CA ASP A 266 5.15 -24.49 -0.94
C ASP A 266 4.97 -25.42 -2.15
N GLY A 267 5.70 -25.14 -3.24
CA GLY A 267 5.64 -25.93 -4.47
C GLY A 267 4.40 -25.69 -5.34
N GLN A 268 3.58 -24.69 -5.03
CA GLN A 268 2.42 -24.30 -5.83
C GLN A 268 2.55 -22.86 -6.33
N GLU A 269 2.14 -22.60 -7.57
CA GLU A 269 2.01 -21.23 -8.06
C GLU A 269 0.80 -20.56 -7.40
N ARG A 270 1.04 -19.42 -6.75
CA ARG A 270 0.03 -18.62 -6.05
C ARG A 270 0.04 -17.19 -6.56
N GLU A 271 -1.12 -16.55 -6.62
CA GLU A 271 -1.22 -15.10 -6.82
C GLU A 271 -0.92 -14.39 -5.49
N ILE A 272 -0.04 -13.39 -5.54
CA ILE A 272 0.37 -12.59 -4.39
C ILE A 272 0.07 -11.11 -4.60
N LEU A 273 -0.18 -10.41 -3.50
CA LEU A 273 -0.26 -8.96 -3.42
C LEU A 273 0.80 -8.51 -2.42
N GLN A 274 1.88 -7.94 -2.94
CA GLN A 274 2.94 -7.31 -2.17
C GLN A 274 2.69 -5.81 -2.09
N TYR A 275 2.96 -5.19 -0.94
CA TYR A 275 2.90 -3.73 -0.90
C TYR A 275 3.84 -3.14 0.14
N THR A 276 4.15 -1.86 -0.04
CA THR A 276 4.73 -1.01 0.99
C THR A 276 3.95 0.29 1.06
N GLN A 277 3.61 0.71 2.26
CA GLN A 277 2.90 1.95 2.53
C GLN A 277 3.67 2.75 3.57
N LYS A 278 3.73 4.07 3.40
CA LYS A 278 4.27 5.01 4.37
C LYS A 278 3.29 6.15 4.57
N VAL A 279 3.07 6.51 5.83
CA VAL A 279 2.41 7.74 6.21
C VAL A 279 3.32 8.52 7.15
N ASN A 280 3.45 9.82 6.90
CA ASN A 280 4.18 10.72 7.80
C ASN A 280 3.18 11.40 8.73
N LEU A 281 3.30 11.14 10.03
CA LEU A 281 2.55 11.85 11.07
C LEU A 281 3.33 13.11 11.45
N ILE A 282 2.69 14.27 11.44
CA ILE A 282 3.28 15.52 11.89
C ILE A 282 2.89 15.75 13.35
N PHE A 283 3.88 15.82 14.22
CA PHE A 283 3.71 16.15 15.63
C PHE A 283 4.81 17.11 16.08
N ASN A 284 4.44 18.22 16.73
CA ASN A 284 5.36 19.29 17.15
C ASN A 284 6.29 19.79 16.03
N GLY A 285 5.78 19.89 14.81
CA GLY A 285 6.55 20.37 13.65
C GLY A 285 7.54 19.36 13.06
N GLN A 286 7.61 18.14 13.60
CA GLN A 286 8.46 17.06 13.12
C GLN A 286 7.62 15.98 12.41
N LYS A 287 8.21 15.33 11.40
CA LYS A 287 7.57 14.25 10.62
C LYS A 287 8.05 12.89 11.10
N TRP A 288 7.09 12.08 11.55
CA TRP A 288 7.24 10.78 12.17
C TRP A 288 6.68 9.71 11.22
N PRO A 289 7.53 8.91 10.55
CA PRO A 289 7.07 7.92 9.61
C PRO A 289 6.47 6.71 10.33
N HIS A 290 5.40 6.22 9.73
CA HIS A 290 4.86 4.89 9.96
C HIS A 290 4.90 4.16 8.62
N VAL A 291 5.65 3.06 8.56
CA VAL A 291 5.84 2.24 7.36
C VAL A 291 5.25 0.86 7.60
N ALA A 292 4.43 0.40 6.67
CA ALA A 292 3.88 -0.94 6.64
C ALA A 292 4.39 -1.65 5.38
N VAL A 293 4.81 -2.90 5.54
CA VAL A 293 5.16 -3.80 4.42
C VAL A 293 4.48 -5.13 4.61
N ASN A 294 3.92 -5.70 3.54
CA ASN A 294 3.23 -6.98 3.62
C ASN A 294 3.29 -7.75 2.31
N THR A 295 3.12 -9.06 2.41
CA THR A 295 2.72 -9.92 1.30
C THR A 295 1.49 -10.73 1.67
N LEU A 296 0.49 -10.65 0.82
CA LEU A 296 -0.77 -11.38 0.93
C LEU A 296 -0.88 -12.42 -0.18
N ILE A 297 -1.57 -13.52 0.11
CA ILE A 297 -1.87 -14.60 -0.84
C ILE A 297 -3.36 -14.57 -1.16
N LYS A 298 -3.68 -14.63 -2.45
CA LYS A 298 -5.06 -14.71 -2.92
C LYS A 298 -5.71 -16.02 -2.46
N GLN A 299 -6.90 -15.91 -1.87
CA GLN A 299 -7.71 -17.08 -1.52
C GLN A 299 -8.52 -17.55 -2.74
N LEU A 300 -8.58 -18.86 -2.95
CA LEU A 300 -9.30 -19.52 -4.05
C LEU A 300 -10.76 -19.82 -3.68
#